data_AF-A0A7V6ZFA1-F1
#
_entry.id   AF-A0A7V6ZFA1-F1
#
_cell.length_a   1.000
_cell.length_b   1.000
_cell.length_c   1.000
_cell.angle_alpha   90.00
_cell.angle_beta   90.00
_cell.angle_gamma   90.00
#
_symmetry.space_group_name_H-M   'P 1'
#
loop_
_entity.id
_entity.type
_entity.pdbx_description
1 polymer ?
#
loop_
_entity_poly.entity_id
_entity_poly.type
_entity_poly.pdbx_seq_one_letter_code
_entity_poly.pdbx_strand_id
1 'polypeptide(L)'
;MIKFLSLRDILDILIIAFLIYRILLLLMDTRAMQLVKGLLLLALVSVFARTLRFEALSWILGKFLGVMFIAIPIVFQPELRRMLEEIGKGSLWRRAISREKAQSLADEVLRALLYLQSQKIGALIVLQRSTGLKDVWQSAVKLDSEISQEVLVSVFWPGNPLHDGAVILDRER
;
A
#
# COMPACT_ATOMS: atom_id res chain seq x y z
N MET A 1 -40.06 -10.86 26.64
CA MET A 1 -40.23 -10.56 25.20
C MET A 1 -38.89 -10.07 24.64
N ILE A 2 -37.92 -10.99 24.51
CA ILE A 2 -36.61 -10.77 23.86
C ILE A 2 -36.33 -12.11 23.16
N LYS A 3 -36.41 -12.17 21.83
CA LYS A 3 -35.96 -13.36 21.09
C LYS A 3 -34.44 -13.35 21.16
N PHE A 4 -33.90 -14.32 21.88
CA PHE A 4 -32.46 -14.52 22.08
C PHE A 4 -31.78 -14.71 20.72
N LEU A 5 -30.66 -14.00 20.57
CA LEU A 5 -29.74 -14.03 19.42
C LEU A 5 -29.72 -15.38 18.71
N SER A 6 -30.11 -15.40 17.44
CA SER A 6 -29.96 -16.56 16.60
C SER A 6 -28.46 -16.82 16.36
N LEU A 7 -28.09 -18.08 16.13
CA LEU A 7 -26.75 -18.46 15.66
C LEU A 7 -26.34 -17.66 14.40
N ARG A 8 -27.32 -17.28 13.57
CA ARG A 8 -27.12 -16.40 12.42
C ARG A 8 -26.73 -14.98 12.83
N ASP A 9 -27.35 -14.43 13.86
CA ASP A 9 -27.07 -13.07 14.36
C ASP A 9 -25.66 -13.01 14.97
N ILE A 10 -25.27 -14.06 15.69
CA ILE A 10 -23.91 -14.18 16.25
C ILE A 10 -22.89 -14.23 15.12
N LEU A 11 -23.12 -15.07 14.10
CA LEU A 11 -22.21 -15.18 12.95
C LEU A 11 -22.11 -13.87 12.19
N ASP A 12 -23.22 -13.16 11.98
CA ASP A 12 -23.28 -11.87 11.30
C ASP A 12 -22.51 -10.80 12.07
N ILE A 13 -22.73 -10.68 13.39
CA ILE A 13 -21.98 -9.75 14.26
C ILE A 13 -20.48 -10.07 14.20
N LEU A 14 -20.09 -11.35 14.20
CA LEU A 14 -18.68 -11.76 14.18
C LEU A 14 -18.02 -11.39 12.84
N ILE A 15 -18.73 -11.60 11.72
CA ILE A 15 -18.27 -11.21 10.39
C ILE A 15 -18.12 -9.69 10.30
N ILE A 16 -19.14 -8.93 10.71
CA ILE A 16 -19.12 -7.47 10.70
C ILE A 16 -18.00 -6.94 11.60
N ALA A 17 -17.86 -7.47 12.81
CA ALA A 17 -16.81 -7.08 13.76
C ALA A 17 -15.41 -7.36 13.19
N PHE A 18 -15.21 -8.53 12.59
CA PHE A 18 -13.94 -8.86 11.92
C PHE A 18 -13.64 -7.89 10.77
N LEU A 19 -14.65 -7.55 9.96
CA LEU A 19 -14.50 -6.65 8.82
C LEU A 19 -14.18 -5.21 9.26
N ILE A 20 -14.90 -4.70 10.27
CA ILE A 20 -14.62 -3.40 10.90
C ILE A 20 -13.21 -3.40 11.51
N TYR A 21 -12.85 -4.42 12.27
CA TYR A 21 -11.52 -4.54 12.86
C TYR A 21 -10.42 -4.51 11.80
N ARG A 22 -10.63 -5.22 10.68
CA ARG A 22 -9.68 -5.22 9.57
C ARG A 22 -9.55 -3.85 8.91
N ILE A 23 -10.66 -3.15 8.69
CA ILE A 23 -10.65 -1.77 8.18
C ILE A 23 -9.90 -0.84 9.15
N LEU A 24 -10.17 -0.95 10.45
CA LEU A 24 -9.48 -0.14 11.45
C LEU A 24 -7.97 -0.37 11.45
N LEU A 25 -7.52 -1.63 11.35
CA LEU A 25 -6.09 -1.96 11.22
C LEU A 25 -5.46 -1.41 9.93
N LEU A 26 -6.19 -1.38 8.82
CA LEU A 26 -5.70 -0.82 7.55
C LEU A 26 -5.56 0.70 7.61
N LEU A 27 -6.42 1.36 8.38
CA LEU A 27 -6.39 2.80 8.57
C LEU A 27 -5.38 3.22 9.64
N MET A 28 -5.09 2.36 10.60
CA MET A 28 -4.18 2.63 11.71
C MET A 28 -2.81 3.08 11.18
N ASP A 29 -2.25 4.12 11.80
CA ASP A 29 -0.97 4.76 11.40
C ASP A 29 -0.95 5.44 10.02
N THR A 30 -2.09 5.55 9.33
CA THR A 30 -2.20 6.30 8.07
C THR A 30 -2.72 7.71 8.26
N ARG A 31 -2.47 8.59 7.28
CA ARG A 31 -3.12 9.92 7.19
C ARG A 31 -4.66 9.82 7.18
N ALA A 32 -5.21 8.71 6.69
CA ALA A 32 -6.65 8.48 6.70
C ALA A 32 -7.22 8.39 8.13
N MET A 33 -6.45 7.87 9.10
CA MET A 33 -6.87 7.86 10.51
C MET A 33 -7.02 9.26 11.09
N GLN A 34 -6.16 10.21 10.70
CA GLN A 34 -6.30 11.61 11.14
C GLN A 34 -7.58 12.23 10.60
N LEU A 35 -7.94 11.93 9.34
CA LEU A 35 -9.18 12.40 8.72
C LEU A 35 -10.41 11.79 9.39
N VAL A 36 -10.39 10.49 9.72
CA VAL A 36 -11.46 9.83 10.49
C VAL A 36 -11.62 10.46 11.87
N LYS A 37 -10.53 10.69 12.60
CA LYS A 37 -10.57 11.38 13.91
C LYS A 37 -11.13 12.79 13.79
N GLY A 38 -10.73 13.54 12.76
CA GLY A 38 -11.25 14.88 12.48
C GLY A 38 -12.74 14.89 12.17
N LEU A 39 -13.21 13.95 11.34
CA LEU A 39 -14.63 13.78 11.04
C LEU A 39 -15.44 13.37 12.27
N LEU A 40 -14.91 12.48 13.11
CA LEU A 40 -15.55 12.06 14.34
C LEU A 40 -15.67 13.22 15.33
N LEU A 41 -14.62 14.03 15.47
CA LEU A 41 -14.64 15.25 16.27
C LEU A 41 -15.68 16.25 15.74
N LEU A 42 -15.69 16.51 14.44
CA LEU A 42 -16.68 17.40 13.80
C LEU A 42 -18.11 16.89 13.98
N ALA A 43 -18.34 15.58 13.87
CA ALA A 43 -19.64 14.97 14.11
C ALA A 43 -20.08 15.15 15.57
N LEU A 44 -19.19 14.91 16.54
CA LEU A 44 -19.48 15.14 17.96
C LEU A 44 -19.84 16.60 18.22
N VAL A 45 -19.04 17.56 17.74
CA VAL A 45 -19.31 19.00 17.89
C VAL A 45 -20.64 19.38 17.24
N SER A 46 -20.97 18.80 16.07
CA SER A 46 -22.25 19.02 15.40
C SER A 46 -23.44 18.51 16.22
N VAL A 47 -23.31 17.34 16.85
CA VAL A 47 -24.34 16.79 17.76
C VAL A 47 -24.50 17.70 18.98
N PHE A 48 -23.40 18.11 19.63
CA PHE A 48 -23.45 19.04 20.76
C PHE A 48 -24.10 20.37 20.39
N ALA A 49 -23.74 20.96 19.24
CA ALA A 49 -24.31 22.21 18.75
C ALA A 49 -25.83 22.10 18.53
N ARG A 50 -26.33 20.96 18.02
CA ARG A 50 -27.77 20.72 17.86
C ARG A 50 -28.48 20.54 19.19
N THR A 51 -27.90 19.76 20.11
CA THR A 51 -28.50 19.53 21.44
C THR A 51 -28.59 20.83 22.25
N LEU A 52 -27.57 21.70 22.15
CA LEU A 52 -27.54 23.00 22.81
C LEU A 52 -28.28 24.11 22.05
N ARG A 53 -28.90 23.79 20.90
CA ARG A 53 -29.65 24.73 20.03
C ARG A 53 -28.83 25.91 19.51
N PHE A 54 -27.55 25.71 19.20
CA PHE A 54 -26.75 26.71 18.49
C PHE A 54 -27.09 26.71 16.99
N GLU A 55 -28.05 27.54 16.58
CA GLU A 55 -28.58 27.57 15.20
C GLU A 55 -27.51 27.95 14.17
N ALA A 56 -26.77 29.04 14.37
CA ALA A 56 -25.73 29.47 13.43
C ALA A 56 -24.60 28.42 13.29
N LEU A 57 -24.12 27.87 14.42
CA LEU A 57 -23.05 26.89 14.42
C LEU A 57 -23.50 25.57 13.77
N SER A 58 -24.70 25.08 14.12
CA SER A 58 -25.26 23.85 13.53
C SER A 58 -25.51 24.01 12.03
N TRP A 59 -25.90 25.20 11.57
CA TRP A 59 -26.04 25.52 10.14
C TRP A 59 -24.69 25.47 9.41
N ILE A 60 -23.65 26.14 9.94
CA ILE A 60 -22.30 26.13 9.35
C ILE A 60 -21.72 24.71 9.32
N LEU A 61 -21.78 23.99 10.44
CA LEU A 61 -21.25 22.62 10.54
C LEU A 61 -22.01 21.67 9.60
N GLY A 62 -23.33 21.83 9.46
CA GLY A 62 -24.14 21.08 8.51
C GLY A 62 -23.71 21.32 7.05
N LYS A 63 -23.49 22.58 6.67
CA LYS A 63 -22.97 22.93 5.34
C LYS A 63 -21.58 22.35 5.10
N PHE A 64 -20.68 22.49 6.07
CA PHE A 64 -19.32 21.98 5.99
C PHE A 64 -19.28 20.45 5.83
N LEU A 65 -20.06 19.72 6.65
CA LEU A 65 -20.20 18.26 6.52
C LEU A 65 -20.73 17.86 5.14
N GLY A 66 -21.67 18.62 4.58
CA GLY A 66 -22.19 18.40 3.22
C GLY A 66 -21.11 18.55 2.14
N VAL A 67 -20.25 19.58 2.23
CA VAL A 67 -19.10 19.75 1.31
C VAL A 67 -18.11 18.60 1.48
N MET A 68 -17.81 18.21 2.72
CA MET A 68 -16.89 17.10 3.01
C MET A 68 -17.37 15.77 2.43
N PHE A 69 -18.68 15.49 2.42
CA PHE A 69 -19.22 14.28 1.81
C PHE A 69 -18.88 14.13 0.33
N ILE A 70 -18.76 15.25 -0.40
CA ILE A 70 -18.35 15.28 -1.82
C ILE A 70 -16.82 15.34 -1.93
N ALA A 71 -16.17 16.19 -1.13
CA ALA A 71 -14.73 16.41 -1.21
C ALA A 71 -13.91 15.16 -0.85
N ILE A 72 -14.34 14.37 0.14
CA ILE A 72 -13.62 13.17 0.58
C ILE A 72 -13.46 12.16 -0.57
N PRO A 73 -14.52 11.67 -1.23
CA PRO A 73 -14.36 10.75 -2.36
C PRO A 73 -13.46 11.28 -3.49
N ILE A 74 -13.48 12.59 -3.73
CA ILE A 74 -12.65 13.24 -4.75
C ILE A 74 -11.17 13.22 -4.32
N VAL A 75 -10.87 13.62 -3.09
CA VAL A 75 -9.50 13.63 -2.55
C VAL A 75 -8.94 12.21 -2.45
N PHE A 76 -9.77 11.25 -2.03
CA PHE A 76 -9.40 9.84 -1.91
C PHE A 76 -9.57 9.04 -3.21
N GLN A 77 -9.86 9.69 -4.33
CA GLN A 77 -10.02 9.04 -5.62
C GLN A 77 -8.80 8.17 -6.00
N PRO A 78 -7.54 8.64 -5.81
CA PRO A 78 -6.36 7.83 -6.12
C PRO A 78 -6.27 6.54 -5.30
N GLU A 79 -6.58 6.61 -4.00
CA GLU A 79 -6.56 5.46 -3.09
C GLU A 79 -7.65 4.46 -3.45
N LEU A 80 -8.89 4.92 -3.66
CA LEU A 80 -10.01 4.08 -4.08
C LEU A 80 -9.69 3.36 -5.40
N ARG A 81 -9.12 4.10 -6.36
CA ARG A 81 -8.66 3.55 -7.63
C ARG A 81 -7.58 2.48 -7.39
N ARG A 82 -6.57 2.76 -6.58
CA ARG A 82 -5.49 1.82 -6.28
C ARG A 82 -6.01 0.53 -5.63
N MET A 83 -6.93 0.64 -4.68
CA MET A 83 -7.55 -0.53 -4.03
C MET A 83 -8.33 -1.40 -5.03
N LEU A 84 -9.13 -0.77 -5.91
CA LEU A 84 -9.86 -1.48 -6.97
C LEU A 84 -8.90 -2.11 -7.98
N GLU A 85 -7.81 -1.42 -8.33
CA GLU A 85 -6.78 -1.97 -9.19
C GLU A 85 -6.08 -3.17 -8.55
N GLU A 86 -5.80 -3.15 -7.24
CA GLU A 86 -5.19 -4.27 -6.52
C GLU A 86 -6.13 -5.49 -6.43
N ILE A 87 -7.43 -5.25 -6.24
CA ILE A 87 -8.48 -6.29 -6.28
C ILE A 87 -8.59 -6.87 -7.70
N GLY A 88 -8.65 -6.00 -8.72
CA GLY A 88 -8.84 -6.39 -10.12
C GLY A 88 -7.63 -7.07 -10.76
N LYS A 89 -6.40 -6.78 -10.29
CA LYS A 89 -5.17 -7.42 -10.79
C LYS A 89 -4.93 -8.84 -10.26
N GLY A 90 -5.86 -9.41 -9.48
CA GLY A 90 -5.71 -10.79 -8.99
C GLY A 90 -4.49 -10.96 -8.09
N SER A 91 -4.17 -9.95 -7.27
CA SER A 91 -3.08 -9.97 -6.29
C SER A 91 -3.08 -11.23 -5.40
N LEU A 92 -4.27 -11.81 -5.15
CA LEU A 92 -4.47 -13.06 -4.42
C LEU A 92 -3.97 -14.32 -5.17
N TRP A 93 -3.78 -14.23 -6.49
CA TRP A 93 -3.33 -15.28 -7.40
C TRP A 93 -1.93 -15.00 -7.99
N ARG A 94 -1.13 -14.12 -7.37
CA ARG A 94 0.28 -13.99 -7.74
C ARG A 94 0.99 -15.28 -7.38
N ARG A 95 1.35 -16.08 -8.39
CA ARG A 95 2.09 -17.34 -8.25
C ARG A 95 3.25 -17.11 -7.28
N ALA A 96 3.28 -17.91 -6.21
CA ALA A 96 4.48 -18.01 -5.42
C ALA A 96 5.60 -18.49 -6.35
N ILE A 97 6.71 -17.75 -6.41
CA ILE A 97 7.94 -18.25 -7.04
C ILE A 97 8.23 -19.61 -6.39
N SER A 98 8.56 -20.64 -7.18
CA SER A 98 8.99 -21.91 -6.60
C SER A 98 10.18 -21.67 -5.68
N ARG A 99 10.24 -22.35 -4.53
CA ARG A 99 11.35 -22.17 -3.58
C ARG A 99 12.71 -22.38 -4.23
N GLU A 100 12.79 -23.32 -5.17
CA GLU A 100 13.98 -23.63 -5.96
C GLU A 100 14.43 -22.45 -6.84
N LYS A 101 13.50 -21.82 -7.58
CA LYS A 101 13.81 -20.65 -8.41
C LYS A 101 14.20 -19.45 -7.55
N ALA A 102 13.56 -19.25 -6.40
CA ALA A 102 13.94 -18.19 -5.47
C ALA A 102 15.36 -18.39 -4.89
N GLN A 103 15.76 -19.64 -4.63
CA GLN A 103 17.09 -19.98 -4.14
C GLN A 103 18.15 -19.76 -5.21
N SER A 104 17.91 -20.20 -6.45
CA SER A 104 18.80 -19.94 -7.58
C SER A 104 19.01 -18.45 -7.84
N LEU A 105 17.94 -17.64 -7.80
CA LEU A 105 18.05 -16.18 -7.95
C LEU A 105 18.85 -15.53 -6.81
N ALA A 106 18.67 -16.01 -5.59
CA ALA A 106 19.43 -15.51 -4.43
C ALA A 106 20.93 -15.83 -4.57
N ASP A 107 21.27 -17.01 -5.08
CA ASP A 107 22.66 -17.41 -5.34
C ASP A 107 23.32 -16.52 -6.40
N GLU A 108 22.62 -16.20 -7.50
CA GLU A 108 23.12 -15.28 -8.53
C GLU A 108 23.39 -13.87 -7.97
N VAL A 109 22.44 -13.34 -7.20
CA VAL A 109 22.59 -12.03 -6.55
C VAL A 109 23.76 -12.04 -5.55
N LEU A 110 23.89 -13.10 -4.75
CA LEU A 110 24.98 -13.23 -3.79
C LEU A 110 26.35 -13.25 -4.49
N ARG A 111 26.48 -14.02 -5.58
CA ARG A 111 27.72 -14.07 -6.37
C ARG A 111 28.08 -12.70 -6.95
N ALA A 112 27.10 -11.95 -7.46
CA ALA A 112 27.31 -10.59 -7.94
C ALA A 112 27.81 -9.66 -6.83
N LEU A 113 27.16 -9.69 -5.66
CA LEU A 113 27.54 -8.85 -4.52
C LEU A 113 28.95 -9.18 -4.01
N LEU A 114 29.32 -10.45 -3.92
CA LEU A 114 30.67 -10.87 -3.52
C LEU A 114 31.73 -10.36 -4.51
N TYR A 115 31.45 -10.44 -5.80
CA TYR A 115 32.33 -9.91 -6.83
C TYR A 115 32.49 -8.38 -6.71
N LEU A 116 31.38 -7.64 -6.64
CA LEU A 116 31.37 -6.18 -6.52
C LEU A 116 32.08 -5.71 -5.24
N GLN A 117 31.87 -6.42 -4.12
CA GLN A 117 32.59 -6.17 -2.87
C GLN A 117 34.10 -6.34 -3.05
N SER A 118 34.55 -7.41 -3.71
CA SER A 118 35.99 -7.66 -3.95
C SER A 118 36.66 -6.54 -4.75
N GLN A 119 35.89 -5.92 -5.66
CA GLN A 119 36.33 -4.80 -6.49
C GLN A 119 36.08 -3.43 -5.84
N LYS A 120 35.50 -3.39 -4.62
CA LYS A 120 35.09 -2.17 -3.91
C LYS A 120 34.11 -1.29 -4.72
N ILE A 121 33.23 -1.92 -5.48
CA ILE A 121 32.20 -1.25 -6.26
C ILE A 121 30.91 -1.19 -5.42
N GLY A 122 30.34 0.01 -5.29
CA GLY A 122 29.07 0.22 -4.60
C GLY A 122 27.89 -0.32 -5.43
N ALA A 123 26.93 -0.97 -4.77
CA ALA A 123 25.74 -1.50 -5.41
C ALA A 123 24.50 -1.26 -4.56
N LEU A 124 23.40 -0.88 -5.22
CA LEU A 124 22.10 -0.68 -4.58
C LEU A 124 21.04 -1.51 -5.30
N ILE A 125 20.59 -2.60 -4.66
CA ILE A 125 19.62 -3.53 -5.22
C ILE A 125 18.33 -3.48 -4.40
N VAL A 126 17.20 -3.27 -5.07
CA VAL A 126 15.85 -3.23 -4.49
C VAL A 126 15.09 -4.47 -4.94
N LEU A 127 14.56 -5.24 -3.98
CA LEU A 127 13.77 -6.44 -4.26
C LEU A 127 12.27 -6.11 -4.17
N GLN A 128 11.54 -6.18 -5.29
CA GLN A 128 10.10 -5.92 -5.28
C GLN A 128 9.34 -7.03 -4.53
N ARG A 129 8.55 -6.64 -3.52
CA ARG A 129 7.72 -7.57 -2.73
C ARG A 129 6.25 -7.54 -3.20
N SER A 130 5.31 -7.26 -2.30
CA SER A 130 3.87 -7.25 -2.60
C SER A 130 3.41 -5.91 -3.17
N THR A 131 3.98 -4.83 -2.66
CA THR A 131 3.77 -3.46 -3.12
C THR A 131 4.48 -3.25 -4.46
N GLY A 132 3.73 -2.90 -5.50
CA GLY A 132 4.32 -2.54 -6.78
C GLY A 132 5.06 -1.21 -6.69
N LEU A 133 6.22 -1.13 -7.34
CA LEU A 133 7.08 0.07 -7.35
C LEU A 133 6.88 0.92 -8.62
N LYS A 134 5.68 0.88 -9.21
CA LYS A 134 5.37 1.52 -10.50
C LYS A 134 5.72 3.00 -10.54
N ASP A 135 5.52 3.72 -9.45
CA ASP A 135 5.79 5.16 -9.36
C ASP A 135 7.30 5.44 -9.30
N VAL A 136 8.11 4.48 -8.82
CA VAL A 136 9.57 4.57 -8.75
C VAL A 136 10.21 4.20 -10.10
N TRP A 137 9.58 3.32 -10.88
CA TRP A 137 10.15 2.81 -12.14
C TRP A 137 9.87 3.69 -13.35
N GLN A 138 9.09 4.77 -13.22
CA GLN A 138 8.77 5.66 -14.35
C GLN A 138 10.02 6.31 -14.95
N SER A 139 11.05 6.56 -14.14
CA SER A 139 12.34 7.10 -14.56
C SER A 139 13.41 6.03 -14.81
N ALA A 140 13.09 4.75 -14.62
CA ALA A 140 14.06 3.66 -14.74
C ALA A 140 14.27 3.22 -16.19
N VAL A 141 15.50 2.83 -16.52
CA VAL A 141 15.81 2.14 -17.77
C VAL A 141 15.36 0.69 -17.63
N LYS A 142 14.46 0.24 -18.50
CA LYS A 142 14.00 -1.15 -18.50
C LYS A 142 15.07 -2.05 -19.12
N LEU A 143 15.54 -3.02 -18.33
CA LEU A 143 16.26 -4.18 -18.83
C LEU A 143 15.31 -5.38 -18.85
N ASP A 144 15.16 -6.01 -20.00
CA ASP A 144 14.46 -7.30 -20.11
C ASP A 144 15.48 -8.43 -20.15
N SER A 145 16.11 -8.69 -19.01
CA SER A 145 17.16 -9.70 -18.85
C SER A 145 16.81 -10.70 -17.76
N GLU A 146 17.35 -11.91 -17.87
CA GLU A 146 17.38 -12.81 -16.72
C GLU A 146 18.37 -12.28 -15.66
N ILE A 147 18.06 -12.54 -14.40
CA ILE A 147 18.92 -12.14 -13.28
C ILE A 147 20.12 -13.09 -13.26
N SER A 148 21.29 -12.57 -13.64
CA SER A 148 22.57 -13.28 -13.56
C SER A 148 23.64 -12.42 -12.90
N GLN A 149 24.69 -13.08 -12.41
CA GLN A 149 25.88 -12.40 -11.89
C GLN A 149 26.44 -11.37 -12.89
N GLU A 150 26.59 -11.75 -14.16
CA GLU A 150 27.20 -10.92 -15.21
C GLU A 150 26.39 -9.66 -15.48
N VAL A 151 25.05 -9.76 -15.49
CA VAL A 151 24.16 -8.63 -15.69
C VAL A 151 24.29 -7.64 -14.53
N LEU A 152 24.22 -8.13 -13.29
CA LEU A 152 24.30 -7.27 -12.11
C LEU A 152 25.66 -6.58 -12.01
N VAL A 153 26.75 -7.30 -12.26
CA VAL A 153 28.09 -6.71 -12.29
C VAL A 153 28.20 -5.66 -13.40
N SER A 154 27.64 -5.95 -14.58
CA SER A 154 27.67 -5.02 -15.72
C SER A 154 26.93 -3.74 -15.44
N VAL A 155 25.80 -3.79 -14.71
CA VAL A 155 25.03 -2.58 -14.37
C VAL A 155 25.80 -1.68 -13.40
N PHE A 156 26.42 -2.24 -12.36
CA PHE A 156 27.15 -1.46 -11.36
C PHE A 156 28.59 -1.11 -11.78
N TRP A 157 29.04 -1.53 -12.97
CA TRP A 157 30.40 -1.27 -13.41
C TRP A 157 30.70 0.24 -13.51
N PRO A 158 31.76 0.76 -12.86
CA PRO A 158 32.06 2.19 -12.87
C PRO A 158 32.23 2.74 -14.29
N GLY A 159 31.61 3.89 -14.56
CA GLY A 159 31.76 4.62 -15.83
C GLY A 159 30.77 4.22 -16.93
N ASN A 160 29.88 3.26 -16.70
CA ASN A 160 28.76 3.01 -17.62
C ASN A 160 27.58 3.99 -17.34
N PRO A 161 26.59 4.15 -18.23
CA PRO A 161 25.45 5.05 -17.96
C PRO A 161 24.43 4.57 -16.91
N LEU A 162 24.48 3.30 -16.49
CA LEU A 162 23.50 2.65 -15.61
C LEU A 162 23.96 2.55 -14.15
N HIS A 163 25.24 2.77 -13.85
CA HIS A 163 25.83 2.54 -12.54
C HIS A 163 25.34 3.52 -11.47
N ASP A 164 24.85 4.69 -11.89
CA ASP A 164 24.39 5.75 -10.99
C ASP A 164 22.89 5.60 -10.71
N GLY A 165 22.57 4.75 -9.74
CA GLY A 165 21.19 4.48 -9.35
C GLY A 165 20.99 3.18 -8.58
N ALA A 166 19.76 2.68 -8.62
CA ALA A 166 19.36 1.42 -8.01
C ALA A 166 18.86 0.44 -9.09
N VAL A 167 19.27 -0.82 -8.99
CA VAL A 167 18.66 -1.91 -9.74
C VAL A 167 17.44 -2.39 -8.99
N ILE A 168 16.32 -2.56 -9.69
CA ILE A 168 15.09 -3.06 -9.10
C ILE A 168 14.74 -4.39 -9.74
N LEU A 169 14.80 -5.44 -8.95
CA LEU A 169 14.48 -6.80 -9.38
C LEU A 169 13.00 -7.04 -9.17
N ASP A 170 12.28 -7.30 -10.26
CA ASP A 170 10.96 -7.90 -10.21
C ASP A 170 11.14 -9.41 -9.99
N ARG A 171 10.12 -10.06 -9.43
CA ARG A 171 10.17 -11.45 -8.95
C ARG A 171 10.61 -12.49 -9.99
N GLU A 172 10.64 -12.13 -11.27
CA GLU A 172 11.03 -13.01 -12.36
C GLU A 172 12.13 -12.43 -13.26
N ARG A 173 12.43 -11.11 -13.18
CA ARG A 173 13.37 -10.35 -14.04
C ARG A 173 13.86 -9.09 -13.34
#